data_AF-A0A536EPS2-F1
#
_entry.id   AF-A0A536EPS2-F1
#
_cell.length_a   1.000
_cell.length_b   1.000
_cell.length_c   1.000
_cell.angle_alpha   90.00
_cell.angle_beta   90.00
_cell.angle_gamma   90.00
#
_symmetry.space_group_name_H-M   'P 1'
#
loop_
_entity.id
_entity.type
_entity.pdbx_description
1 polymer ?
#
loop_
_entity_poly.entity_id
_entity_poly.type
_entity_poly.pdbx_seq_one_letter_code
_entity_poly.pdbx_strand_id
1 'polypeptide(L)'
;LVDLDARQVLWQRDPETARAPASLTKLVTAMVAMDDAGSLDRTVQVTKEATQVVPSVMGLTPGERVTVRDLLYGLFLDSGNDAAEALADGIVPRDRFLRQMNQKAKSIGLAASHFATPSGLDAPGHAMSAHDLAHAAAYLDTYYPDLAAIAATKDVAIPSTATHKAFYPHNLNRLLWSYPGATGLKTGLTDNAGGCMLATATRGDRHLIAVVLNATLHSTEDAAVLLNYGFSVHPSRGFGPLAA
;
A
#
# COMPACT_ATOMS: atom_id res chain seq x y z
N LEU A 1 0.06 -3.29 15.42
CA LEU A 1 1.12 -2.30 15.66
C LEU A 1 2.43 -3.05 15.86
N VAL A 2 3.40 -2.77 15.00
CA VAL A 2 4.68 -3.47 14.95
C VAL A 2 5.82 -2.46 15.07
N ASP A 3 6.83 -2.82 15.82
CA ASP A 3 8.15 -2.18 15.86
C ASP A 3 9.06 -2.92 14.89
N LEU A 4 9.46 -2.25 13.80
CA LEU A 4 10.25 -2.87 12.75
C LEU A 4 11.68 -3.17 13.22
N ASP A 5 12.31 -2.24 13.94
CA ASP A 5 13.69 -2.36 14.39
C ASP A 5 13.83 -3.44 15.47
N ALA A 6 12.90 -3.46 16.44
CA ALA A 6 12.85 -4.50 17.47
C ALA A 6 12.24 -5.83 16.97
N ARG A 7 11.67 -5.84 15.76
CA ARG A 7 10.92 -6.97 15.17
C ARG A 7 9.86 -7.52 16.11
N GLN A 8 9.12 -6.62 16.76
CA GLN A 8 8.18 -6.96 17.82
C GLN A 8 6.77 -6.48 17.52
N VAL A 9 5.77 -7.31 17.79
CA VAL A 9 4.38 -6.86 17.88
C VAL A 9 4.16 -6.16 19.21
N LEU A 10 3.84 -4.86 19.17
CA LEU A 10 3.58 -4.05 20.37
C LEU A 10 2.12 -4.15 20.82
N TRP A 11 1.20 -4.28 19.86
CA TRP A 11 -0.23 -4.42 20.12
C TRP A 11 -0.94 -5.05 18.91
N GLN A 12 -1.94 -5.89 19.17
CA GLN A 12 -2.78 -6.51 18.14
C GLN A 12 -4.18 -6.83 18.64
N ARG A 13 -5.13 -6.87 17.71
CA ARG A 13 -6.49 -7.39 17.89
C ARG A 13 -6.91 -8.09 16.60
N ASP A 14 -7.37 -9.33 16.72
CA ASP A 14 -7.83 -10.18 15.61
C ASP A 14 -6.87 -10.20 14.39
N PRO A 15 -5.53 -10.32 14.59
CA PRO A 15 -4.54 -9.99 13.57
C PRO A 15 -4.59 -10.88 12.33
N GLU A 16 -5.01 -12.14 12.49
CA GLU A 16 -5.10 -13.15 11.42
C GLU A 16 -6.45 -13.16 10.70
N THR A 17 -7.40 -12.32 11.10
CA THR A 17 -8.73 -12.32 10.49
C THR A 17 -8.66 -11.72 9.09
N ALA A 18 -8.99 -12.53 8.08
CA ALA A 18 -9.13 -12.08 6.70
C ALA A 18 -10.30 -11.09 6.58
N ARG A 19 -10.01 -9.91 6.02
CA ARG A 19 -10.99 -8.82 5.78
C ARG A 19 -10.78 -8.24 4.40
N ALA A 20 -11.81 -7.58 3.86
CA ALA A 20 -11.63 -6.76 2.66
C ALA A 20 -10.58 -5.67 2.95
N PRO A 21 -9.50 -5.57 2.16
CA PRO A 21 -8.37 -4.66 2.45
C PRO A 21 -8.56 -3.26 1.87
N ALA A 22 -9.61 -3.05 1.07
CA ALA A 22 -9.74 -1.89 0.20
C ALA A 22 -8.42 -1.61 -0.56
N SER A 23 -8.08 -0.34 -0.77
CA SER A 23 -6.87 0.08 -1.49
C SER A 23 -5.54 -0.31 -0.85
N LEU A 24 -5.50 -0.93 0.34
CA LEU A 24 -4.24 -1.46 0.88
C LEU A 24 -3.67 -2.58 0.00
N THR A 25 -4.51 -3.23 -0.80
CA THR A 25 -4.11 -4.16 -1.88
C THR A 25 -3.02 -3.60 -2.80
N LYS A 26 -3.02 -2.28 -3.02
CA LYS A 26 -2.11 -1.61 -3.96
C LYS A 26 -0.64 -1.75 -3.55
N LEU A 27 -0.33 -2.09 -2.30
CA LEU A 27 1.04 -2.46 -1.90
C LEU A 27 1.55 -3.66 -2.71
N VAL A 28 0.76 -4.72 -2.80
CA VAL A 28 1.14 -5.93 -3.53
C VAL A 28 1.13 -5.69 -5.04
N THR A 29 0.18 -4.89 -5.53
CA THR A 29 0.17 -4.42 -6.93
C THR A 29 1.47 -3.70 -7.29
N ALA A 30 1.92 -2.77 -6.45
CA ALA A 30 3.15 -2.03 -6.67
C ALA A 30 4.39 -2.93 -6.68
N MET A 31 4.50 -3.86 -5.73
CA MET A 31 5.61 -4.82 -5.68
C MET A 31 5.69 -5.68 -6.95
N VAL A 32 4.56 -6.25 -7.37
CA VAL A 32 4.50 -7.08 -8.60
C VAL A 32 4.79 -6.24 -9.85
N ALA A 33 4.22 -5.03 -9.92
CA ALA A 33 4.47 -4.13 -11.05
C ALA A 33 5.95 -3.79 -11.18
N MET A 34 6.66 -3.50 -10.09
CA MET A 34 8.09 -3.21 -10.15
C MET A 34 8.92 -4.43 -10.54
N ASP A 35 8.61 -5.62 -10.00
CA ASP A 35 9.31 -6.85 -10.35
C ASP A 35 9.20 -7.16 -11.85
N ASP A 36 8.01 -7.00 -12.43
CA ASP A 36 7.74 -7.33 -13.83
C ASP A 36 8.09 -6.21 -14.82
N ALA A 37 8.12 -4.96 -14.35
CA ALA A 37 8.45 -3.82 -15.20
C ALA A 37 9.92 -3.87 -15.68
N GLY A 38 10.82 -4.36 -14.83
CA GLY A 38 12.28 -4.36 -15.04
C GLY A 38 12.93 -2.97 -14.99
N SER A 39 12.16 -1.89 -15.22
CA SER A 39 12.57 -0.51 -15.05
C SER A 39 11.37 0.38 -14.74
N LEU A 40 11.56 1.33 -13.83
CA LEU A 40 10.59 2.38 -13.52
C LEU A 40 10.36 3.34 -14.70
N ASP A 41 11.28 3.40 -15.66
CA ASP A 41 11.16 4.22 -16.88
C ASP A 41 10.39 3.50 -17.99
N ARG A 42 10.04 2.23 -17.80
CA ARG A 42 9.20 1.49 -18.76
C ARG A 42 7.89 2.25 -18.96
N THR A 43 7.54 2.52 -20.20
CA THR A 43 6.24 3.13 -20.53
C THR A 43 5.16 2.07 -20.67
N VAL A 44 4.01 2.33 -20.08
CA VAL A 44 2.78 1.55 -20.18
C VAL A 44 1.78 2.33 -21.03
N GLN A 45 1.16 1.67 -22.01
CA GLN A 45 0.06 2.26 -22.77
C GLN A 45 -1.25 2.07 -22.00
N VAL A 46 -1.96 3.15 -21.72
CA VAL A 46 -3.22 3.15 -20.99
C VAL A 46 -4.33 2.61 -21.88
N THR A 47 -5.00 1.54 -21.45
CA THR A 47 -6.15 0.96 -22.13
C THR A 47 -7.43 1.73 -21.82
N LYS A 48 -8.48 1.53 -22.63
CA LYS A 48 -9.79 2.12 -22.33
C LYS A 48 -10.39 1.51 -21.07
N GLU A 49 -10.17 0.22 -20.87
CA GLU A 49 -10.68 -0.60 -19.79
C GLU A 49 -10.10 -0.14 -18.45
N ALA A 50 -8.79 0.14 -18.38
CA ALA A 50 -8.14 0.66 -17.18
C ALA A 50 -8.80 1.95 -16.67
N THR A 51 -9.18 2.87 -17.57
CA THR A 51 -9.78 4.16 -17.17
C THR A 51 -11.25 4.07 -16.76
N GLN A 52 -11.90 2.90 -16.87
CA GLN A 52 -13.30 2.72 -16.43
C GLN A 52 -13.42 2.31 -14.96
N VAL A 53 -12.30 2.04 -14.27
CA VAL A 53 -12.32 1.56 -12.89
C VAL A 53 -12.29 2.74 -11.92
N VAL A 54 -13.46 3.01 -11.32
CA VAL A 54 -13.79 4.17 -10.46
C VAL A 54 -13.95 3.73 -8.99
N PRO A 55 -14.04 4.62 -7.98
CA PRO A 55 -14.07 6.09 -8.04
C PRO A 55 -12.71 6.79 -7.95
N SER A 56 -11.74 6.27 -7.20
CA SER A 56 -10.42 6.91 -7.06
C SER A 56 -9.60 6.70 -8.32
N VAL A 57 -9.12 7.79 -8.93
CA VAL A 57 -8.38 7.77 -10.20
C VAL A 57 -7.22 8.77 -10.15
N MET A 58 -6.11 8.42 -10.81
CA MET A 58 -5.03 9.36 -11.16
C MET A 58 -5.49 10.31 -12.28
N GLY A 59 -6.49 9.88 -13.07
CA GLY A 59 -7.10 10.65 -14.14
C GLY A 59 -6.51 10.33 -15.51
N LEU A 60 -6.09 9.08 -15.73
CA LEU A 60 -5.52 8.62 -16.99
C LEU A 60 -6.51 8.74 -18.16
N THR A 61 -5.98 8.91 -19.38
CA THR A 61 -6.75 8.97 -20.62
C THR A 61 -6.36 7.82 -21.55
N PRO A 62 -7.30 7.13 -22.21
CA PRO A 62 -6.98 6.02 -23.09
C PRO A 62 -6.00 6.43 -24.20
N GLY A 63 -4.99 5.59 -24.44
CA GLY A 63 -3.95 5.82 -25.44
C GLY A 63 -2.72 6.58 -24.95
N GLU A 64 -2.77 7.20 -23.77
CA GLU A 64 -1.58 7.79 -23.14
C GLU A 64 -0.50 6.73 -22.91
N ARG A 65 0.77 7.14 -22.97
CA ARG A 65 1.90 6.29 -22.55
C ARG A 65 2.56 6.93 -21.33
N VAL A 66 2.46 6.28 -20.19
CA VAL A 66 2.88 6.79 -18.88
C VAL A 66 3.96 5.87 -18.31
N THR A 67 4.97 6.42 -17.63
CA THR A 67 6.01 5.57 -17.03
C THR A 67 5.46 4.76 -15.85
N VAL A 68 6.06 3.60 -15.57
CA VAL A 68 5.72 2.82 -14.37
C VAL A 68 5.90 3.67 -13.10
N ARG A 69 6.94 4.52 -13.05
CA ARG A 69 7.15 5.46 -11.93
C ARG A 69 5.95 6.39 -11.72
N ASP A 70 5.48 7.02 -12.78
CA ASP A 70 4.37 7.99 -12.69
C ASP A 70 3.05 7.30 -12.31
N LEU A 71 2.81 6.09 -12.84
CA LEU A 71 1.68 5.26 -12.43
C LEU A 71 1.76 4.86 -10.96
N LEU A 72 2.96 4.57 -10.43
CA LEU A 72 3.15 4.27 -9.01
C LEU A 72 2.87 5.50 -8.12
N TYR A 73 3.20 6.71 -8.58
CA TYR A 73 2.78 7.93 -7.87
C TYR A 73 1.25 8.04 -7.81
N GLY A 74 0.54 7.89 -8.94
CA GLY A 74 -0.93 7.89 -8.94
C GLY A 74 -1.53 6.75 -8.11
N LEU A 75 -0.90 5.58 -8.10
CA LEU A 75 -1.31 4.41 -7.32
C LEU A 75 -1.25 4.67 -5.82
N PHE A 76 -0.17 5.27 -5.32
CA PHE A 76 0.01 5.52 -3.89
C PHE A 76 -0.71 6.79 -3.42
N LEU A 77 -0.53 7.89 -4.14
CA LEU A 77 -0.98 9.21 -3.69
C LEU A 77 -2.50 9.34 -3.88
N ASP A 78 -2.99 9.26 -5.11
CA ASP A 78 -4.42 9.41 -5.43
C ASP A 78 -5.24 8.15 -5.13
N SER A 79 -4.57 7.04 -4.82
CA SER A 79 -5.17 5.71 -4.75
C SER A 79 -5.80 5.29 -6.08
N GLY A 80 -5.20 5.73 -7.21
CA GLY A 80 -5.74 5.56 -8.55
C GLY A 80 -6.01 4.10 -8.91
N ASN A 81 -7.28 3.77 -9.14
CA ASN A 81 -7.71 2.46 -9.61
C ASN A 81 -7.35 2.27 -11.10
N ASP A 82 -7.44 3.34 -11.87
CA ASP A 82 -6.97 3.40 -13.26
C ASP A 82 -5.46 3.13 -13.37
N ALA A 83 -4.66 3.69 -12.45
CA ALA A 83 -3.23 3.39 -12.36
C ALA A 83 -2.96 1.93 -11.99
N ALA A 84 -3.73 1.37 -11.04
CA ALA A 84 -3.61 -0.04 -10.66
C ALA A 84 -3.92 -0.98 -11.83
N GLU A 85 -4.97 -0.68 -12.59
CA GLU A 85 -5.38 -1.48 -13.74
C GLU A 85 -4.42 -1.32 -14.92
N ALA A 86 -3.95 -0.09 -15.20
CA ALA A 86 -2.95 0.16 -16.24
C ALA A 86 -1.62 -0.59 -15.96
N LEU A 87 -1.16 -0.62 -14.70
CA LEU A 87 0.00 -1.43 -14.32
C LEU A 87 -0.28 -2.93 -14.53
N ALA A 88 -1.46 -3.38 -14.15
CA ALA A 88 -1.83 -4.79 -14.19
C ALA A 88 -2.01 -5.34 -15.61
N ASP A 89 -2.56 -4.55 -16.54
CA ASP A 89 -2.82 -4.97 -17.93
C ASP A 89 -1.73 -4.54 -18.94
N GLY A 90 -0.96 -3.51 -18.60
CA GLY A 90 0.03 -2.91 -19.48
C GLY A 90 1.45 -3.46 -19.36
N ILE A 91 1.76 -4.17 -18.27
CA ILE A 91 3.06 -4.81 -18.06
C ILE A 91 3.06 -6.26 -18.57
N VAL A 92 2.00 -6.99 -18.22
CA VAL A 92 1.71 -8.38 -18.58
C VAL A 92 0.19 -8.52 -18.75
N PRO A 93 -0.33 -9.62 -19.35
CA PRO A 93 -1.76 -9.87 -19.33
C PRO A 93 -2.34 -9.82 -17.92
N ARG A 94 -3.46 -9.11 -17.72
CA ARG A 94 -4.07 -8.84 -16.42
C ARG A 94 -4.34 -10.09 -15.57
N ASP A 95 -4.76 -11.18 -16.21
CA ASP A 95 -5.00 -12.47 -15.56
C ASP A 95 -3.70 -13.08 -15.00
N ARG A 96 -2.58 -12.90 -15.73
CA ARG A 96 -1.24 -13.28 -15.29
C ARG A 96 -0.79 -12.39 -14.13
N PHE A 97 -1.06 -11.09 -14.18
CA PHE A 97 -0.75 -10.16 -13.09
C PHE A 97 -1.43 -10.57 -11.78
N LEU A 98 -2.73 -10.90 -11.81
CA LEU A 98 -3.45 -11.39 -10.63
C LEU A 98 -2.88 -12.72 -10.11
N ARG A 99 -2.45 -13.62 -10.99
CA ARG A 99 -1.72 -14.83 -10.57
C ARG A 99 -0.40 -14.48 -9.88
N GLN A 100 0.35 -13.51 -10.41
CA GLN A 100 1.60 -13.05 -9.81
C GLN A 100 1.40 -12.35 -8.46
N MET A 101 0.31 -11.60 -8.27
CA MET A 101 -0.06 -11.06 -6.96
C MET A 101 -0.27 -12.17 -5.92
N ASN A 102 -1.03 -13.21 -6.27
CA ASN A 102 -1.24 -14.35 -5.38
C ASN A 102 0.03 -15.20 -5.17
N GLN A 103 0.90 -15.31 -6.18
CA GLN A 103 2.21 -15.94 -6.04
C GLN A 103 3.14 -15.14 -5.12
N LYS A 104 3.17 -13.81 -5.27
CA LYS A 104 3.92 -12.90 -4.40
C LYS A 104 3.47 -13.07 -2.95
N ALA A 105 2.16 -13.05 -2.71
CA ALA A 105 1.55 -13.26 -1.40
C ALA A 105 2.07 -14.55 -0.75
N LYS A 106 2.02 -15.67 -1.49
CA LYS A 106 2.56 -16.95 -1.02
C LYS A 106 4.07 -16.91 -0.77
N SER A 107 4.84 -16.29 -1.67
CA SER A 107 6.30 -16.25 -1.57
C SER A 107 6.83 -15.45 -0.38
N ILE A 108 6.08 -14.43 0.05
CA ILE A 108 6.45 -13.58 1.20
C ILE A 108 5.64 -13.93 2.46
N GLY A 109 4.88 -15.04 2.45
CA GLY A 109 4.20 -15.56 3.63
C GLY A 109 2.94 -14.81 4.05
N LEU A 110 2.19 -14.22 3.11
CA LEU A 110 0.88 -13.60 3.36
C LEU A 110 -0.22 -14.67 3.32
N ALA A 111 -0.32 -15.47 4.39
CA ALA A 111 -1.10 -16.71 4.41
C ALA A 111 -2.63 -16.50 4.40
N ALA A 112 -3.10 -15.33 4.86
CA ALA A 112 -4.51 -14.97 4.93
C ALA A 112 -4.94 -14.04 3.78
N SER A 113 -4.10 -13.88 2.75
CA SER A 113 -4.30 -12.94 1.66
C SER A 113 -4.65 -13.63 0.33
N HIS A 114 -5.63 -13.06 -0.38
CA HIS A 114 -6.01 -13.46 -1.73
C HIS A 114 -6.45 -12.25 -2.57
N PHE A 115 -5.97 -12.18 -3.80
CA PHE A 115 -6.12 -11.03 -4.69
C PHE A 115 -7.02 -11.36 -5.88
N ALA A 116 -8.18 -10.69 -5.95
CA ALA A 116 -9.10 -10.78 -7.09
C ALA A 116 -9.10 -9.51 -7.96
N THR A 117 -8.58 -8.39 -7.43
CA THR A 117 -8.42 -7.13 -8.14
C THR A 117 -7.04 -6.53 -7.82
N PRO A 118 -6.44 -5.75 -8.74
CA PRO A 118 -5.21 -5.01 -8.46
C PRO A 118 -5.47 -3.71 -7.67
N SER A 119 -6.72 -3.23 -7.66
CA SER A 119 -7.08 -1.95 -7.06
C SER A 119 -7.50 -2.07 -5.59
N GLY A 120 -8.00 -3.23 -5.16
CA GLY A 120 -8.60 -3.38 -3.84
C GLY A 120 -10.11 -3.18 -3.80
N LEU A 121 -10.75 -2.96 -4.95
CA LEU A 121 -12.21 -2.92 -5.03
C LEU A 121 -12.81 -4.26 -4.59
N ASP A 122 -14.01 -4.16 -4.01
CA ASP A 122 -14.73 -5.31 -3.44
C ASP A 122 -14.97 -6.39 -4.51
N ALA A 123 -14.51 -7.60 -4.21
CA ALA A 123 -14.67 -8.75 -5.08
C ALA A 123 -14.74 -10.04 -4.24
N PRO A 124 -15.49 -11.06 -4.68
CA PRO A 124 -15.56 -12.33 -3.97
C PRO A 124 -14.18 -12.94 -3.71
N GLY A 125 -13.93 -13.31 -2.46
CA GLY A 125 -12.67 -13.90 -2.03
C GLY A 125 -11.49 -12.94 -1.95
N HIS A 126 -11.66 -11.64 -2.21
CA HIS A 126 -10.58 -10.66 -2.05
C HIS A 126 -10.40 -10.29 -0.58
N ALA A 127 -9.24 -10.61 0.00
CA ALA A 127 -8.99 -10.38 1.42
C ALA A 127 -7.50 -10.25 1.75
N MET A 128 -7.21 -9.60 2.88
CA MET A 128 -5.93 -9.65 3.59
C MET A 128 -6.19 -9.64 5.10
N SER A 129 -5.21 -10.07 5.91
CA SER A 129 -5.25 -9.89 7.37
C SER A 129 -4.40 -8.70 7.82
N ALA A 130 -4.58 -8.25 9.06
CA ALA A 130 -3.75 -7.18 9.62
C ALA A 130 -2.29 -7.62 9.82
N HIS A 131 -2.08 -8.90 10.16
CA HIS A 131 -0.76 -9.52 10.21
C HIS A 131 -0.08 -9.50 8.84
N ASP A 132 -0.76 -9.95 7.80
CA ASP A 132 -0.23 -9.99 6.44
C ASP A 132 0.09 -8.58 5.92
N LEU A 133 -0.74 -7.57 6.21
CA LEU A 133 -0.46 -6.19 5.84
C LEU A 133 0.77 -5.61 6.56
N ALA A 134 0.95 -5.92 7.85
CA ALA A 134 2.14 -5.52 8.57
C ALA A 134 3.40 -6.19 7.99
N HIS A 135 3.30 -7.47 7.62
CA HIS A 135 4.39 -8.20 6.98
C HIS A 135 4.70 -7.63 5.58
N ALA A 136 3.67 -7.38 4.76
CA ALA A 136 3.82 -6.77 3.45
C ALA A 136 4.47 -5.37 3.53
N ALA A 137 4.11 -4.57 4.53
CA ALA A 137 4.75 -3.27 4.77
C ALA A 137 6.22 -3.40 5.16
N ALA A 138 6.55 -4.32 6.08
CA ALA A 138 7.93 -4.58 6.47
C ALA A 138 8.79 -5.09 5.29
N TYR A 139 8.22 -5.96 4.46
CA TYR A 139 8.85 -6.46 3.25
C TYR A 139 9.08 -5.33 2.24
N LEU A 140 8.07 -4.47 2.04
CA LEU A 140 8.17 -3.30 1.16
C LEU A 140 9.28 -2.35 1.60
N ASP A 141 9.33 -2.01 2.89
CA ASP A 141 10.35 -1.13 3.45
C ASP A 141 11.78 -1.68 3.24
N THR A 142 11.95 -2.99 3.38
CA THR A 142 13.27 -3.64 3.25
C THR A 142 13.73 -3.79 1.79
N TYR A 143 12.82 -4.23 0.91
CA TYR A 143 13.20 -4.69 -0.44
C TYR A 143 12.79 -3.73 -1.57
N TYR A 144 11.95 -2.74 -1.27
CA TYR A 144 11.40 -1.81 -2.24
C TYR A 144 11.48 -0.35 -1.74
N PRO A 145 12.69 0.17 -1.46
CA PRO A 145 12.87 1.51 -0.91
C PRO A 145 12.30 2.61 -1.82
N ASP A 146 12.28 2.42 -3.14
CA ASP A 146 11.64 3.35 -4.08
C ASP A 146 10.12 3.45 -3.86
N LEU A 147 9.44 2.35 -3.52
CA LEU A 147 8.01 2.38 -3.19
C LEU A 147 7.76 3.06 -1.86
N ALA A 148 8.63 2.83 -0.86
CA ALA A 148 8.55 3.53 0.41
C ALA A 148 8.71 5.05 0.21
N ALA A 149 9.66 5.47 -0.63
CA ALA A 149 9.87 6.87 -0.97
C ALA A 149 8.68 7.49 -1.73
N ILE A 150 8.10 6.76 -2.70
CA ILE A 150 6.88 7.19 -3.40
C ILE A 150 5.73 7.34 -2.41
N ALA A 151 5.50 6.35 -1.55
CA ALA A 151 4.41 6.37 -0.56
C ALA A 151 4.54 7.50 0.48
N ALA A 152 5.77 7.94 0.77
CA ALA A 152 6.08 9.06 1.66
C ALA A 152 5.91 10.44 1.00
N THR A 153 5.75 10.50 -0.33
CA THR A 153 5.60 11.77 -1.06
C THR A 153 4.23 12.38 -0.77
N LYS A 154 4.21 13.65 -0.36
CA LYS A 154 2.96 14.40 -0.08
C LYS A 154 2.23 14.79 -1.36
N ASP A 155 2.98 15.36 -2.29
CA ASP A 155 2.49 15.94 -3.54
C ASP A 155 3.60 15.80 -4.58
N VAL A 156 3.22 15.53 -5.84
CA VAL A 156 4.16 15.56 -6.96
C VAL A 156 3.50 16.19 -8.18
N ALA A 157 4.24 17.03 -8.90
CA ALA A 157 3.83 17.51 -10.21
C ALA A 157 4.54 16.66 -11.27
N ILE A 158 3.76 16.02 -12.13
CA ILE A 158 4.24 15.25 -13.28
C ILE A 158 3.91 16.07 -14.52
N PRO A 159 4.88 16.76 -15.15
CA PRO A 159 4.63 17.60 -16.30
C PRO A 159 4.08 16.81 -17.49
N SER A 160 3.31 17.47 -18.36
CA SER A 160 2.89 16.88 -19.63
C SER A 160 4.09 16.56 -20.52
N THR A 161 4.00 15.47 -21.25
CA THR A 161 4.99 15.09 -22.28
C THR A 161 4.31 14.99 -23.64
N ALA A 162 5.04 14.54 -24.65
CA ALA A 162 4.45 14.22 -25.95
C ALA A 162 3.48 13.01 -25.88
N THR A 163 3.50 12.21 -24.81
CA THR A 163 2.76 10.95 -24.72
C THR A 163 1.69 10.90 -23.63
N HIS A 164 1.61 11.90 -22.75
CA HIS A 164 0.56 12.01 -21.74
C HIS A 164 0.40 13.45 -21.25
N LYS A 165 -0.77 13.78 -20.69
CA LYS A 165 -1.03 15.09 -20.05
C LYS A 165 -0.29 15.23 -18.72
N ALA A 166 -0.35 16.43 -18.13
CA ALA A 166 0.19 16.66 -16.80
C ALA A 166 -0.69 16.00 -15.72
N PHE A 167 -0.05 15.47 -14.68
CA PHE A 167 -0.72 14.93 -13.49
C PHE A 167 -0.22 15.64 -12.24
N TYR A 168 -1.09 15.73 -11.23
CA TYR A 168 -0.75 16.33 -9.94
C TYR A 168 -1.20 15.43 -8.78
N PRO A 169 -0.61 14.22 -8.63
CA PRO A 169 -1.01 13.33 -7.55
C PRO A 169 -0.85 13.96 -6.16
N HIS A 170 -1.85 13.77 -5.32
CA HIS A 170 -1.91 14.28 -3.95
C HIS A 170 -2.16 13.14 -2.97
N ASN A 171 -1.32 12.98 -1.95
CA ASN A 171 -1.42 11.83 -1.07
C ASN A 171 -2.71 11.86 -0.23
N LEU A 172 -3.51 10.80 -0.25
CA LEU A 172 -4.72 10.77 0.58
C LEU A 172 -4.41 10.50 2.07
N ASN A 173 -3.17 10.13 2.42
CA ASN A 173 -2.75 9.85 3.78
C ASN A 173 -2.50 11.11 4.61
N ARG A 174 -3.55 11.60 5.29
CA ARG A 174 -3.52 12.79 6.13
C ARG A 174 -2.40 12.81 7.20
N LEU A 175 -1.89 11.66 7.64
CA LEU A 175 -0.81 11.60 8.65
C LEU A 175 0.49 12.24 8.15
N LEU A 176 0.76 12.21 6.83
CA LEU A 176 1.94 12.87 6.27
C LEU A 176 1.94 14.39 6.53
N TRP A 177 0.77 14.99 6.72
CA TRP A 177 0.63 16.42 7.05
C TRP A 177 0.55 16.68 8.55
N SER A 178 -0.12 15.82 9.29
CA SER A 178 -0.51 16.11 10.68
C SER A 178 0.29 15.36 11.75
N TYR A 179 0.98 14.28 11.41
CA TYR A 179 1.62 13.40 12.38
C TYR A 179 3.16 13.48 12.31
N PRO A 180 3.83 13.99 13.36
CA PRO A 180 5.29 14.09 13.38
C PRO A 180 5.96 12.72 13.22
N GLY A 181 6.80 12.61 12.19
CA GLY A 181 7.52 11.40 11.83
C GLY A 181 6.78 10.48 10.87
N ALA A 182 5.58 10.81 10.39
CA ALA A 182 4.88 9.97 9.42
C ALA A 182 5.68 9.81 8.11
N THR A 183 5.70 8.57 7.59
CA THR A 183 6.47 8.16 6.41
C THR A 183 5.62 7.41 5.39
N GLY A 184 4.29 7.39 5.55
CA GLY A 184 3.36 6.69 4.65
C GLY A 184 2.34 5.84 5.42
N LEU A 185 1.79 4.76 4.87
CA LEU A 185 2.00 4.19 3.54
C LEU A 185 0.76 4.28 2.66
N LYS A 186 -0.40 3.82 3.14
CA LYS A 186 -1.60 3.72 2.30
C LYS A 186 -2.90 3.77 3.09
N THR A 187 -3.89 4.47 2.54
CA THR A 187 -5.29 4.50 2.98
C THR A 187 -6.16 3.58 2.13
N GLY A 188 -7.32 3.17 2.65
CA GLY A 188 -8.34 2.47 1.88
C GLY A 188 -9.75 2.67 2.44
N LEU A 189 -10.75 2.65 1.56
CA LEU A 189 -12.16 2.68 1.91
C LEU A 189 -12.96 1.97 0.82
N THR A 190 -13.82 1.04 1.21
CA THR A 190 -14.91 0.48 0.39
C THR A 190 -16.10 0.18 1.31
N ASP A 191 -17.26 -0.13 0.72
CA ASP A 191 -18.46 -0.47 1.48
C ASP A 191 -18.26 -1.74 2.32
N ASN A 192 -17.58 -2.77 1.79
CA ASN A 192 -17.32 -4.00 2.54
C ASN A 192 -16.12 -3.90 3.50
N ALA A 193 -15.14 -3.04 3.22
CA ALA A 193 -13.92 -2.93 4.01
C ALA A 193 -14.04 -1.93 5.16
N GLY A 194 -14.96 -0.97 5.09
CA GLY A 194 -14.92 0.21 5.94
C GLY A 194 -13.62 1.00 5.74
N GLY A 195 -13.29 1.85 6.71
CA GLY A 195 -12.03 2.57 6.76
C GLY A 195 -10.86 1.64 7.07
N CYS A 196 -9.87 1.64 6.19
CA CYS A 196 -8.61 0.91 6.31
C CYS A 196 -7.43 1.89 6.33
N MET A 197 -6.41 1.59 7.12
CA MET A 197 -5.19 2.39 7.21
C MET A 197 -3.97 1.50 7.44
N LEU A 198 -2.93 1.73 6.65
CA LEU A 198 -1.60 1.19 6.85
C LEU A 198 -0.63 2.36 6.96
N ALA A 199 -0.34 2.75 8.20
CA ALA A 199 0.47 3.91 8.52
C ALA A 199 1.87 3.50 8.96
N THR A 200 2.87 4.27 8.55
CA THR A 200 4.24 4.15 9.06
C THR A 200 4.73 5.48 9.60
N ALA A 201 5.57 5.40 10.62
CA ALA A 201 6.25 6.58 11.16
C ALA A 201 7.61 6.22 11.76
N THR A 202 8.55 7.16 11.65
CA THR A 202 9.90 7.08 12.20
C THR A 202 10.16 8.23 13.17
N ARG A 203 10.73 7.93 14.34
CA ARG A 203 11.26 8.93 15.28
C ARG A 203 12.59 8.46 15.85
N GLY A 204 13.67 9.17 15.51
CA GLY A 204 15.03 8.68 15.76
C GLY A 204 15.27 7.37 14.99
N ASP A 205 15.85 6.38 15.64
CA ASP A 205 16.16 5.07 15.03
C ASP A 205 15.02 4.05 15.18
N ARG A 206 13.77 4.54 15.32
CA ARG A 206 12.61 3.68 15.60
C ARG A 206 11.50 3.87 14.58
N HIS A 207 11.15 2.78 13.92
CA HIS A 207 10.22 2.66 12.80
C HIS A 207 9.02 1.81 13.23
N LEU A 208 7.83 2.39 13.14
CA LEU A 208 6.59 1.73 13.54
C LEU A 208 5.64 1.55 12.36
N ILE A 209 4.94 0.40 12.33
CA ILE A 209 3.83 0.13 11.42
C ILE A 209 2.54 -0.02 12.23
N ALA A 210 1.52 0.77 11.88
CA ALA A 210 0.16 0.63 12.38
C ALA A 210 -0.78 0.16 11.26
N VAL A 211 -1.55 -0.89 11.54
CA VAL A 211 -2.56 -1.44 10.62
C VAL A 211 -3.92 -1.34 11.30
N VAL A 212 -4.89 -0.74 10.61
CA VAL A 212 -6.29 -0.64 10.99
C VAL A 212 -7.14 -1.14 9.84
N LEU A 213 -8.07 -2.05 10.12
CA LEU A 213 -9.01 -2.61 9.14
C LEU A 213 -10.42 -2.53 9.70
N ASN A 214 -11.41 -2.26 8.83
CA ASN A 214 -12.82 -2.22 9.19
C ASN A 214 -13.15 -1.23 10.33
N ALA A 215 -12.54 -0.05 10.28
CA ALA A 215 -13.00 1.09 11.06
C ALA A 215 -14.25 1.69 10.40
N THR A 216 -15.14 2.32 11.16
CA THR A 216 -16.31 2.99 10.57
C THR A 216 -15.90 4.18 9.70
N LEU A 217 -15.17 5.16 10.26
CA LEU A 217 -14.61 6.31 9.52
C LEU A 217 -13.28 6.86 10.07
N HIS A 218 -12.79 6.33 11.20
CA HIS A 218 -11.68 6.94 11.97
C HIS A 218 -10.35 6.19 11.82
N SER A 219 -10.12 5.50 10.69
CA SER A 219 -8.92 4.67 10.51
C SER A 219 -7.61 5.46 10.60
N THR A 220 -7.63 6.74 10.21
CA THR A 220 -6.49 7.65 10.32
C THR A 220 -6.20 8.00 11.78
N GLU A 221 -7.23 8.38 12.54
CA GLU A 221 -7.12 8.71 13.96
C GLU A 221 -6.73 7.48 14.80
N ASP A 222 -7.33 6.32 14.53
CA ASP A 222 -6.99 5.05 15.18
C ASP A 222 -5.52 4.67 14.93
N ALA A 223 -5.03 4.85 13.70
CA ALA A 223 -3.63 4.62 13.39
C ALA A 223 -2.71 5.60 14.14
N ALA A 224 -3.07 6.88 14.25
CA ALA A 224 -2.32 7.86 15.04
C ALA A 224 -2.27 7.50 16.54
N VAL A 225 -3.38 7.01 17.10
CA VAL A 225 -3.44 6.50 18.49
C VAL A 225 -2.49 5.31 18.68
N LEU A 226 -2.50 4.35 17.75
CA LEU A 226 -1.58 3.20 17.79
C LEU A 226 -0.12 3.65 17.69
N LEU A 227 0.21 4.56 16.78
CA LEU A 227 1.57 5.09 16.65
C LEU A 227 2.00 5.85 17.91
N ASN A 228 1.12 6.66 18.51
CA ASN A 228 1.40 7.35 19.77
C ASN A 228 1.69 6.38 20.91
N TYR A 229 0.88 5.33 21.04
CA TYR A 229 1.13 4.25 21.99
C TYR A 229 2.47 3.55 21.72
N GLY A 230 2.76 3.23 20.45
CA GLY A 230 4.01 2.58 20.08
C GLY A 230 5.24 3.40 20.46
N PHE A 231 5.22 4.71 20.20
CA PHE A 231 6.33 5.59 20.57
C PHE A 231 6.43 5.87 22.08
N SER A 232 5.36 5.70 22.87
CA SER A 232 5.41 5.90 24.32
C SER A 232 5.95 4.70 25.08
N VAL A 233 5.86 3.49 24.52
CA VAL A 233 6.41 2.27 25.14
C VAL A 233 7.83 2.03 24.65
N HIS A 234 8.78 1.75 25.56
CA HIS A 234 10.09 1.26 25.15
C HIS A 234 9.97 -0.20 24.67
N PRO A 235 10.74 -0.63 23.64
CA PRO A 235 10.79 -2.03 23.27
C PRO A 235 11.11 -2.85 24.51
N SER A 236 10.29 -3.84 24.83
CA SER A 236 10.61 -4.73 25.95
C SER A 236 11.89 -5.46 25.55
N ARG A 237 13.01 -5.17 26.22
CA ARG A 237 14.13 -6.11 26.26
C ARG A 237 13.53 -7.38 26.82
N GLY A 238 13.29 -8.38 25.95
CA GLY A 238 12.78 -9.66 26.40
C GLY A 238 13.63 -10.10 27.59
N PHE A 239 13.00 -10.47 28.69
CA PHE A 239 13.72 -11.26 29.68
C PHE A 239 14.24 -12.47 28.90
N GLY A 240 15.58 -12.56 28.76
CA GLY A 240 16.20 -13.79 28.28
C GLY A 240 15.68 -14.96 29.10
N PRO A 241 15.74 -16.20 28.58
CA PRO A 241 15.26 -17.36 29.32
C PRO A 241 15.84 -17.31 30.74
N LEU A 242 14.97 -17.40 31.75
CA LEU A 242 15.42 -17.58 33.13
C LEU A 242 16.35 -18.79 33.10
N ALA A 243 17.63 -18.57 33.38
CA ALA A 243 18.60 -19.63 33.50
C ALA A 243 18.06 -20.65 34.51
N ALA A 244 17.97 -21.90 34.07
CA ALA A 244 17.52 -23.03 34.89
C ALA A 244 18.52 -23.34 36.01
#